data_AF-A0A7V6LG97-F1
#
_entry.id   AF-A0A7V6LG97-F1
#
_cell.length_a   1.000
_cell.length_b   1.000
_cell.length_c   1.000
_cell.angle_alpha   90.00
_cell.angle_beta   90.00
_cell.angle_gamma   90.00
#
_symmetry.space_group_name_H-M   'P 1'
#
loop_
_entity.id
_entity.type
_entity.pdbx_description
1 polymer ?
#
loop_
_entity_poly.entity_id
_entity_poly.type
_entity_poly.pdbx_seq_one_letter_code
_entity_poly.pdbx_strand_id
1 'polypeptide(L)'
;QAGAIYGQSPPLVNPARPTGVWQTYDIIFHPPLWDGDQLIDPGSITVFFNGVLVQDAWPLEGRCHWQLRTKHEKAPPTGPLRLQDHGNPVPFRNIWIRRIPSRFANTVHGGPGVKLDDVAAKRAELAAHTLALAEEATELTEKVICLYESLGYRSDPAVKAKAEDAAARYAASLDARDSAACRKIQAELRGMKLFVDMLIRNGLTERESPLAKAVARALDEAKKQ
;
A
#
# COMPACT_ATOMS: atom_id res chain seq x y z
N GLN A 1 25.26 -27.38 7.22
CA GLN A 1 24.40 -26.33 6.63
C GLN A 1 23.59 -25.69 7.76
N ALA A 2 23.23 -24.40 7.65
CA ALA A 2 22.47 -23.66 8.67
C ALA A 2 21.41 -22.76 8.01
N GLY A 3 20.40 -22.31 8.78
CA GLY A 3 19.29 -21.48 8.26
C GLY A 3 18.00 -22.23 7.95
N ALA A 4 17.90 -23.51 8.31
CA ALA A 4 16.67 -24.28 8.21
C ALA A 4 15.61 -23.82 9.23
N ILE A 5 14.34 -24.02 8.90
CA ILE A 5 13.30 -24.19 9.92
C ILE A 5 13.33 -25.66 10.35
N TYR A 6 13.91 -25.92 11.52
CA TYR A 6 14.28 -27.27 11.95
C TYR A 6 13.10 -28.25 11.90
N GLY A 7 13.28 -29.36 11.17
CA GLY A 7 12.27 -30.40 10.97
C GLY A 7 11.15 -30.06 9.98
N GLN A 8 11.13 -28.85 9.40
CA GLN A 8 10.06 -28.39 8.50
C GLN A 8 10.58 -28.03 7.10
N SER A 9 11.60 -27.16 7.00
CA SER A 9 12.09 -26.63 5.73
C SER A 9 13.62 -26.49 5.69
N PRO A 10 14.31 -27.03 4.67
CA PRO A 10 15.72 -26.74 4.44
C PRO A 10 15.90 -25.28 3.98
N PRO A 11 17.08 -24.66 4.16
CA PRO A 11 17.32 -23.33 3.61
C PRO A 11 17.43 -23.39 2.08
N LEU A 12 16.93 -22.35 1.40
CA LEU A 12 16.94 -22.24 -0.06
C LEU A 12 18.36 -22.33 -0.66
N VAL A 13 19.34 -21.82 0.06
CA VAL A 13 20.76 -21.84 -0.31
C VAL A 13 21.61 -21.89 0.97
N ASN A 14 22.86 -22.33 0.85
CA ASN A 14 23.82 -22.33 1.96
C ASN A 14 24.85 -21.19 1.83
N PRO A 15 24.62 -20.02 2.44
CA PRO A 15 25.55 -18.90 2.43
C PRO A 15 26.54 -18.93 3.62
N ALA A 16 26.74 -20.09 4.27
CA ALA A 16 27.61 -20.19 5.44
C ALA A 16 29.07 -19.84 5.10
N ARG A 17 29.69 -19.03 5.95
CA ARG A 17 31.14 -18.79 5.94
C ARG A 17 31.90 -19.93 6.63
N PRO A 18 33.24 -20.03 6.44
CA PRO A 18 34.06 -21.02 7.13
C PRO A 18 33.94 -20.99 8.66
N THR A 19 34.25 -22.11 9.30
CA THR A 19 34.31 -22.23 10.77
C THR A 19 35.22 -21.16 11.40
N GLY A 20 34.79 -20.59 12.52
CA GLY A 20 35.52 -19.52 13.21
C GLY A 20 35.22 -18.11 12.67
N VAL A 21 34.53 -17.99 11.54
CA VAL A 21 34.08 -16.70 11.01
C VAL A 21 32.68 -16.39 11.52
N TRP A 22 32.47 -15.12 11.90
CA TRP A 22 31.16 -14.64 12.32
C TRP A 22 30.13 -14.76 11.20
N GLN A 23 29.00 -15.35 11.58
CA GLN A 23 27.80 -15.39 10.76
C GLN A 23 26.78 -14.38 11.27
N THR A 24 25.90 -13.90 10.41
CA THR A 24 24.82 -12.97 10.78
C THR A 24 23.46 -13.54 10.39
N TYR A 25 22.46 -13.28 11.23
CA TYR A 25 21.06 -13.65 10.99
C TYR A 25 20.19 -12.41 11.13
N ASP A 26 19.34 -12.17 10.14
CA ASP A 26 18.19 -11.28 10.25
C ASP A 26 16.94 -12.14 10.14
N ILE A 27 16.12 -12.13 11.19
CA ILE A 27 14.94 -12.99 11.31
C ILE A 27 13.71 -12.11 11.45
N ILE A 28 12.74 -12.32 10.57
CA ILE A 28 11.41 -11.73 10.67
C ILE A 28 10.47 -12.85 11.09
N PHE A 29 9.80 -12.66 12.22
CA PHE A 29 8.88 -13.63 12.78
C PHE A 29 7.50 -13.02 12.92
N HIS A 30 6.51 -13.72 12.36
CA HIS A 30 5.11 -13.48 12.62
C HIS A 30 4.55 -14.68 13.39
N PRO A 31 4.00 -14.49 14.59
CA PRO A 31 3.44 -15.59 15.35
C PRO A 31 2.17 -16.12 14.68
N PRO A 32 1.79 -17.39 14.94
CA PRO A 32 0.47 -17.88 14.60
C PRO A 32 -0.61 -17.02 15.27
N LEU A 33 -1.70 -16.77 14.55
CA LEU A 33 -2.84 -16.02 15.05
C LEU A 33 -4.07 -16.91 15.09
N TRP A 34 -4.86 -16.72 16.15
CA TRP A 34 -6.05 -17.50 16.43
C TRP A 34 -7.24 -16.58 16.68
N ASP A 35 -8.40 -16.95 16.17
CA ASP A 35 -9.70 -16.40 16.54
C ASP A 35 -10.51 -17.48 17.24
N GLY A 36 -10.73 -17.33 18.54
CA GLY A 36 -11.22 -18.43 19.37
C GLY A 36 -10.30 -19.66 19.21
N ASP A 37 -10.88 -20.81 18.85
CA ASP A 37 -10.16 -22.06 18.55
C ASP A 37 -9.72 -22.21 17.08
N GLN A 38 -10.07 -21.26 16.22
CA GLN A 38 -9.75 -21.29 14.80
C GLN A 38 -8.38 -20.65 14.55
N LEU A 39 -7.49 -21.38 13.89
CA LEU A 39 -6.25 -20.81 13.36
C LEU A 39 -6.57 -19.95 12.15
N ILE A 40 -6.29 -18.64 12.24
CA ILE A 40 -6.55 -17.67 11.16
C ILE A 40 -5.28 -17.35 10.35
N ASP A 41 -4.10 -17.50 10.96
CA ASP A 41 -2.82 -17.40 10.29
C ASP A 41 -1.83 -18.37 10.96
N PRO A 42 -1.15 -19.26 10.20
CA PRO A 42 -0.14 -20.15 10.77
C PRO A 42 1.09 -19.41 11.32
N GLY A 43 1.25 -18.12 11.03
CA GLY A 43 2.47 -17.38 11.26
C GLY A 43 3.51 -17.72 10.21
N SER A 44 4.61 -16.98 10.20
CA SER A 44 5.71 -17.26 9.28
C SER A 44 7.06 -16.81 9.81
N ILE A 45 8.11 -17.42 9.26
CA ILE A 45 9.49 -17.03 9.49
C ILE A 45 10.16 -16.72 8.16
N THR A 46 10.73 -15.52 8.07
CA THR A 46 11.70 -15.15 7.03
C THR A 46 13.08 -15.09 7.67
N VAL A 47 14.08 -15.67 7.01
CA VAL A 47 15.46 -15.68 7.49
C VAL A 47 16.38 -15.21 6.38
N PHE A 48 17.20 -14.21 6.70
CA PHE A 48 18.40 -13.89 5.96
C PHE A 48 19.60 -14.41 6.74
N PHE A 49 20.47 -15.14 6.06
CA PHE A 49 21.70 -15.67 6.61
C PHE A 49 22.87 -15.07 5.84
N ASN A 50 23.71 -14.30 6.52
CA ASN A 50 24.77 -13.48 5.90
C ASN A 50 24.27 -12.55 4.79
N GLY A 51 23.07 -11.96 4.96
CA GLY A 51 22.44 -11.07 3.97
C GLY A 51 21.77 -11.79 2.79
N VAL A 52 21.82 -13.12 2.74
CA VAL A 52 21.18 -13.93 1.70
C VAL A 52 19.86 -14.48 2.23
N LEU A 53 18.77 -14.31 1.49
CA LEU A 53 17.47 -14.88 1.83
C LEU A 53 17.54 -16.42 1.78
N VAL A 54 17.29 -17.08 2.91
CA VAL A 54 17.33 -18.55 3.02
C VAL A 54 16.01 -19.17 3.44
N GLN A 55 15.09 -18.38 3.99
CA GLN A 55 13.68 -18.76 4.20
C GLN A 55 12.82 -17.59 3.77
N ASP A 56 11.93 -17.80 2.82
CA ASP A 56 11.02 -16.76 2.33
C ASP A 56 9.62 -16.97 2.91
N ALA A 57 9.31 -16.21 3.96
CA ALA A 57 8.01 -16.20 4.64
C ALA A 57 7.43 -17.61 4.90
N TRP A 58 8.28 -18.55 5.33
CA TRP A 58 7.90 -19.95 5.48
C TRP A 58 6.75 -20.08 6.49
N PRO A 59 5.59 -20.65 6.10
CA PRO A 59 4.47 -20.85 7.02
C PRO A 59 4.84 -21.91 8.04
N LEU A 60 4.66 -21.60 9.31
CA LEU A 60 4.98 -22.56 10.37
C LEU A 60 4.01 -23.74 10.33
N GLU A 61 4.47 -24.92 10.71
CA GLU A 61 3.60 -26.10 10.86
C GLU A 61 3.26 -26.37 12.34
N GLY A 62 3.96 -25.70 13.26
CA GLY A 62 3.93 -25.94 14.70
C GLY A 62 5.32 -25.80 15.31
N ARG A 63 5.51 -26.31 16.53
CA ARG A 63 6.81 -26.28 17.23
C ARG A 63 7.83 -27.18 16.53
N CYS A 64 9.05 -26.71 16.33
CA CYS A 64 10.10 -27.55 15.76
C CYS A 64 10.44 -28.70 16.73
N HIS A 65 10.53 -29.93 16.21
CA HIS A 65 10.81 -31.14 17.00
C HIS A 65 11.78 -32.06 16.26
N TRP A 66 12.58 -32.84 17.01
CA TRP A 66 13.45 -33.86 16.42
C TRP A 66 12.61 -35.02 15.88
N GLN A 67 12.82 -35.40 14.62
CA GLN A 67 12.18 -36.54 13.95
C GLN A 67 10.63 -36.52 13.89
N LEU A 68 9.99 -35.38 14.17
CA LEU A 68 8.53 -35.29 14.17
C LEU A 68 8.07 -33.95 13.57
N ARG A 69 7.06 -34.01 12.70
CA ARG A 69 6.27 -32.84 12.32
C ARG A 69 5.12 -32.67 13.29
N THR A 70 5.11 -31.53 13.97
CA THR A 70 4.03 -31.16 14.91
C THR A 70 2.89 -30.45 14.19
N LYS A 71 1.81 -30.14 14.91
CA LYS A 71 0.75 -29.24 14.46
C LYS A 71 0.77 -27.95 15.26
N HIS A 72 0.04 -26.94 14.81
CA HIS A 72 -0.19 -25.73 15.58
C HIS A 72 -0.92 -26.04 16.89
N GLU A 73 -0.41 -25.44 17.97
CA GLU A 73 -1.02 -25.42 19.28
C GLU A 73 -1.13 -23.96 19.71
N LYS A 74 -2.19 -23.63 20.47
CA LYS A 74 -2.32 -22.31 21.06
C LYS A 74 -1.14 -22.04 21.98
N ALA A 75 -0.51 -20.90 21.77
CA ALA A 75 0.56 -20.39 22.60
C ALA A 75 0.33 -18.89 22.82
N PRO A 76 0.89 -18.31 23.89
CA PRO A 76 0.93 -16.87 24.04
C PRO A 76 1.50 -16.21 22.78
N PRO A 77 0.96 -15.05 22.35
CA PRO A 77 1.36 -14.38 21.10
C PRO A 77 2.80 -13.85 21.15
N THR A 78 3.41 -13.81 22.33
CA THR A 78 4.81 -13.44 22.54
C THR A 78 5.49 -14.43 23.46
N GLY A 79 6.77 -14.69 23.22
CA GLY A 79 7.61 -15.52 24.08
C GLY A 79 9.06 -15.05 24.07
N PRO A 80 9.91 -15.64 24.92
CA PRO A 80 11.32 -15.31 24.96
C PRO A 80 12.05 -15.81 23.70
N LEU A 81 13.09 -15.09 23.27
CA LEU A 81 14.11 -15.64 22.39
C LEU A 81 15.00 -16.60 23.21
N ARG A 82 15.17 -17.83 22.74
CA ARG A 82 16.07 -18.81 23.37
C ARG A 82 17.21 -19.15 22.42
N LEU A 83 18.42 -19.17 22.96
CA LEU A 83 19.61 -19.71 22.29
C LEU A 83 19.82 -21.13 22.82
N GLN A 84 19.89 -22.10 21.92
CA GLN A 84 19.98 -23.51 22.30
C GLN A 84 21.44 -23.89 22.62
N ASP A 85 21.64 -24.54 23.76
CA ASP A 85 22.84 -25.32 24.01
C ASP A 85 22.64 -26.74 23.48
N HIS A 86 23.53 -27.17 22.60
CA HIS A 86 23.53 -28.52 22.01
C HIS A 86 24.87 -29.23 22.28
N GLY A 87 25.49 -28.96 23.44
CA GLY A 87 26.75 -29.55 23.88
C GLY A 87 28.00 -29.02 23.16
N ASN A 88 27.83 -28.02 22.29
CA ASN A 88 28.91 -27.39 21.53
C ASN A 88 28.90 -25.88 21.83
N PRO A 89 29.92 -25.34 22.50
CA PRO A 89 29.97 -23.91 22.81
C PRO A 89 29.99 -23.06 21.54
N VAL A 90 29.02 -22.14 21.43
CA VAL A 90 28.95 -21.16 20.35
C VAL A 90 28.89 -19.76 20.96
N PRO A 91 29.86 -18.86 20.65
CA PRO A 91 29.80 -17.48 21.12
C PRO A 91 28.78 -16.67 20.31
N PHE A 92 28.05 -15.79 20.99
CA PHE A 92 27.08 -14.89 20.37
C PHE A 92 27.44 -13.43 20.65
N ARG A 93 27.06 -12.51 19.74
CA ARG A 93 27.19 -11.06 19.92
C ARG A 93 26.13 -10.33 19.12
N ASN A 94 25.93 -9.04 19.42
CA ASN A 94 25.03 -8.14 18.69
C ASN A 94 23.60 -8.67 18.53
N ILE A 95 23.00 -9.11 19.65
CA ILE A 95 21.61 -9.57 19.68
C ILE A 95 20.72 -8.42 20.13
N TRP A 96 19.78 -8.06 19.30
CA TRP A 96 18.74 -7.08 19.61
C TRP A 96 17.41 -7.55 19.00
N ILE A 97 16.31 -7.05 19.53
CA ILE A 97 14.95 -7.38 19.08
C ILE A 97 14.16 -6.10 18.94
N ARG A 98 13.45 -5.95 17.82
CA ARG A 98 12.50 -4.87 17.59
C ARG A 98 11.13 -5.47 17.28
N ARG A 99 10.10 -5.03 18.00
CA ARG A 99 8.72 -5.42 17.71
C ARG A 99 8.26 -4.79 16.39
N ILE A 100 7.51 -5.56 15.61
CA ILE A 100 6.84 -5.09 14.39
C ILE A 100 5.31 -5.24 14.57
N PRO A 101 4.49 -4.40 13.90
CA PRO A 101 3.05 -4.57 13.92
C PRO A 101 2.62 -5.94 13.39
N SER A 102 1.46 -6.41 13.86
CA SER A 102 0.80 -7.57 13.24
C SER A 102 0.49 -7.25 11.77
N ARG A 103 0.55 -8.26 10.89
CA ARG A 103 0.08 -8.11 9.50
C ARG A 103 -1.42 -7.82 9.38
N PHE A 104 -2.17 -8.08 10.47
CA PHE A 104 -3.59 -7.74 10.61
C PHE A 104 -3.82 -6.37 11.25
N ALA A 105 -2.77 -5.66 11.65
CA ALA A 105 -2.91 -4.33 12.26
C ALA A 105 -3.36 -3.27 11.24
N ASN A 106 -3.09 -3.49 9.95
CA ASN A 106 -3.58 -2.62 8.89
C ASN A 106 -5.01 -3.02 8.50
N THR A 107 -5.99 -2.19 8.88
CA THR A 107 -7.40 -2.45 8.61
C THR A 107 -7.97 -1.63 7.45
N VAL A 108 -7.20 -0.68 6.93
CA VAL A 108 -7.65 0.32 5.94
C VAL A 108 -7.03 0.16 4.55
N HIS A 109 -5.81 -0.38 4.47
CA HIS A 109 -5.15 -0.66 3.20
C HIS A 109 -4.97 -2.17 3.05
N GLY A 110 -4.87 -2.63 1.80
CA GLY A 110 -4.89 -4.05 1.42
C GLY A 110 -4.09 -4.98 2.35
N GLY A 111 -4.54 -6.24 2.45
CA GLY A 111 -3.95 -7.24 3.31
C GLY A 111 -5.01 -8.07 4.05
N PRO A 112 -4.58 -9.01 4.90
CA PRO A 112 -5.50 -9.93 5.55
C PRO A 112 -6.30 -9.30 6.71
N GLY A 113 -5.89 -8.12 7.20
CA GLY A 113 -6.56 -7.40 8.29
C GLY A 113 -7.64 -6.41 7.86
N VAL A 114 -7.92 -6.27 6.56
CA VAL A 114 -8.83 -5.25 6.03
C VAL A 114 -10.23 -5.41 6.61
N LYS A 115 -10.80 -4.29 7.07
CA LYS A 115 -12.20 -4.20 7.53
C LYS A 115 -12.92 -3.18 6.67
N LEU A 116 -14.04 -3.59 6.07
CA LEU A 116 -14.79 -2.73 5.15
C LEU A 116 -15.28 -1.43 5.80
N ASP A 117 -15.66 -1.49 7.08
CA ASP A 117 -16.10 -0.31 7.83
C ASP A 117 -14.95 0.68 8.06
N ASP A 118 -13.76 0.19 8.41
CA ASP A 118 -12.56 1.03 8.59
C ASP A 118 -12.15 1.67 7.26
N VAL A 119 -12.22 0.92 6.16
CA VAL A 119 -12.00 1.43 4.79
C VAL A 119 -13.02 2.51 4.45
N ALA A 120 -14.30 2.28 4.71
CA ALA A 120 -15.37 3.23 4.44
C ALA A 120 -15.20 4.52 5.26
N ALA A 121 -14.85 4.39 6.54
CA ALA A 121 -14.57 5.52 7.43
C ALA A 121 -13.37 6.33 6.92
N LYS A 122 -12.26 5.67 6.54
CA LYS A 122 -11.08 6.37 6.02
C LYS A 122 -11.36 7.06 4.69
N ARG A 123 -12.14 6.43 3.81
CA ARG A 123 -12.59 7.05 2.55
C ARG A 123 -13.47 8.27 2.81
N ALA A 124 -14.37 8.22 3.79
CA ALA A 124 -15.18 9.37 4.18
C ALA A 124 -14.32 10.53 4.72
N GLU A 125 -13.30 10.24 5.53
CA GLU A 125 -12.33 11.23 6.03
C GLU A 125 -11.57 11.91 4.87
N LEU A 126 -11.04 11.13 3.92
CA LEU A 126 -10.33 11.65 2.75
C LEU A 126 -11.23 12.45 1.82
N ALA A 127 -12.49 12.02 1.63
CA ALA A 127 -13.48 12.77 0.87
C ALA A 127 -13.79 14.13 1.50
N ALA A 128 -13.92 14.18 2.84
CA ALA A 128 -14.15 15.42 3.57
C ALA A 128 -12.94 16.36 3.51
N HIS A 129 -11.72 15.82 3.63
CA HIS A 129 -10.49 16.60 3.54
C HIS A 129 -10.33 17.27 2.16
N THR A 130 -10.48 16.50 1.08
CA THR A 130 -10.40 17.02 -0.29
C THR A 130 -11.54 18.00 -0.61
N LEU A 131 -12.73 17.79 -0.05
CA LEU A 131 -13.82 18.76 -0.17
C LEU A 131 -13.49 20.09 0.52
N ALA A 132 -12.91 20.06 1.71
CA ALA A 132 -12.49 21.29 2.41
C ALA A 132 -11.43 22.06 1.61
N LEU A 133 -10.44 21.36 1.04
CA LEU A 133 -9.46 21.97 0.13
C LEU A 133 -10.13 22.63 -1.08
N ALA A 134 -11.17 22.01 -1.65
CA ALA A 134 -11.93 22.60 -2.76
C ALA A 134 -12.71 23.86 -2.37
N GLU A 135 -13.11 23.99 -1.11
CA GLU A 135 -13.82 25.17 -0.59
C GLU A 135 -12.86 26.34 -0.37
N GLU A 136 -11.61 26.06 -0.02
CA GLU A 136 -10.54 27.04 0.16
C GLU A 136 -9.81 27.40 -1.14
N ALA A 137 -9.89 26.54 -2.17
CA ALA A 137 -9.21 26.73 -3.45
C ALA A 137 -9.62 28.05 -4.15
N THR A 138 -8.62 28.88 -4.45
CA THR A 138 -8.80 30.13 -5.21
C THR A 138 -8.77 29.89 -6.73
N GLU A 139 -7.96 28.93 -7.18
CA GLU A 139 -7.84 28.57 -8.59
C GLU A 139 -8.91 27.57 -9.00
N LEU A 140 -9.55 27.84 -10.14
CA LEU A 140 -10.65 26.99 -10.62
C LEU A 140 -10.18 25.59 -11.01
N THR A 141 -8.95 25.46 -11.53
CA THR A 141 -8.31 24.17 -11.81
C THR A 141 -8.19 23.30 -10.56
N GLU A 142 -7.67 23.88 -9.46
CA GLU A 142 -7.50 23.20 -8.18
C GLU A 142 -8.86 22.79 -7.61
N LYS A 143 -9.83 23.70 -7.64
CA LYS A 143 -11.20 23.43 -7.21
C LYS A 143 -11.84 22.25 -7.95
N VAL A 144 -11.69 22.17 -9.26
CA VAL A 144 -12.18 21.04 -10.08
C VAL A 144 -11.49 19.75 -9.65
N ILE A 145 -10.17 19.76 -9.49
CA ILE A 145 -9.40 18.57 -9.10
C ILE A 145 -9.86 18.04 -7.75
N CYS A 146 -9.89 18.89 -6.72
CA CYS A 146 -10.23 18.49 -5.36
C CYS A 146 -11.69 18.00 -5.24
N LEU A 147 -12.64 18.61 -5.97
CA LEU A 147 -14.04 18.14 -5.98
C LEU A 147 -14.18 16.74 -6.59
N TYR A 148 -13.53 16.48 -7.72
CA TYR A 148 -13.56 15.16 -8.35
C TYR A 148 -12.76 14.11 -7.57
N GLU A 149 -11.69 14.50 -6.88
CA GLU A 149 -10.95 13.63 -5.97
C GLU A 149 -11.79 13.20 -4.77
N SER A 150 -12.56 14.14 -4.19
CA SER A 150 -13.54 13.85 -3.14
C SER A 150 -14.56 12.80 -3.59
N LEU A 151 -15.10 12.94 -4.81
CA LEU A 151 -16.02 11.96 -5.41
C LEU A 151 -15.36 10.60 -5.64
N GLY A 152 -14.07 10.56 -5.93
CA GLY A 152 -13.29 9.33 -6.05
C GLY A 152 -13.20 8.55 -4.74
N TYR A 153 -13.25 9.24 -3.59
CA TYR A 153 -13.30 8.61 -2.27
C TYR A 153 -14.72 8.27 -1.83
N ARG A 154 -15.69 9.14 -2.07
CA ARG A 154 -17.08 8.92 -1.67
C ARG A 154 -18.04 9.59 -2.65
N SER A 155 -18.97 8.81 -3.19
CA SER A 155 -20.06 9.36 -4.01
C SER A 155 -20.97 10.22 -3.15
N ASP A 156 -21.20 11.45 -3.60
CA ASP A 156 -22.11 12.41 -2.98
C ASP A 156 -22.77 13.25 -4.09
N PRO A 157 -24.12 13.22 -4.24
CA PRO A 157 -24.81 13.98 -5.28
C PRO A 157 -24.61 15.51 -5.19
N ALA A 158 -24.49 16.07 -3.98
CA ALA A 158 -24.28 17.50 -3.80
C ALA A 158 -22.85 17.91 -4.19
N VAL A 159 -21.85 17.09 -3.83
CA VAL A 159 -20.47 17.29 -4.28
C VAL A 159 -20.36 17.11 -5.80
N LYS A 160 -21.11 16.16 -6.38
CA LYS A 160 -21.15 15.95 -7.84
C LYS A 160 -21.68 17.19 -8.56
N ALA A 161 -22.77 17.77 -8.09
CA ALA A 161 -23.29 19.02 -8.64
C ALA A 161 -22.28 20.17 -8.54
N LYS A 162 -21.58 20.31 -7.41
CA LYS A 162 -20.49 21.30 -7.24
C LYS A 162 -19.35 21.05 -8.24
N ALA A 163 -18.95 19.80 -8.43
CA ALA A 163 -17.87 19.40 -9.34
C ALA A 163 -18.22 19.73 -10.79
N GLU A 164 -19.45 19.40 -11.22
CA GLU A 164 -19.94 19.67 -12.57
C GLU A 164 -20.07 21.17 -12.85
N ASP A 165 -20.54 21.98 -11.89
CA ASP A 165 -20.58 23.44 -12.02
C ASP A 165 -19.17 24.04 -12.12
N ALA A 166 -18.24 23.63 -11.24
CA ALA A 166 -16.86 24.10 -11.31
C ALA A 166 -16.18 23.70 -12.65
N ALA A 167 -16.43 22.47 -13.11
CA ALA A 167 -15.92 21.95 -14.36
C ALA A 167 -16.48 22.70 -15.57
N ALA A 168 -17.78 23.07 -15.55
CA ALA A 168 -18.40 23.87 -16.60
C ALA A 168 -17.82 25.29 -16.65
N ARG A 169 -17.59 25.93 -15.49
CA ARG A 169 -16.92 27.23 -15.42
C ARG A 169 -15.49 27.16 -15.94
N TYR A 170 -14.76 26.09 -15.60
CA TYR A 170 -13.40 25.88 -16.10
C TYR A 170 -13.39 25.68 -17.61
N ALA A 171 -14.30 24.85 -18.13
CA ALA A 171 -14.48 24.63 -19.57
C ALA A 171 -14.77 25.96 -20.31
N ALA A 172 -15.69 26.78 -19.79
CA ALA A 172 -15.97 28.10 -20.35
C ALA A 172 -14.73 29.03 -20.32
N SER A 173 -13.92 28.97 -19.25
CA SER A 173 -12.68 29.74 -19.17
C SER A 173 -11.62 29.31 -20.19
N LEU A 174 -11.65 28.05 -20.64
CA LEU A 174 -10.78 27.55 -21.70
C LEU A 174 -11.29 27.94 -23.08
N ASP A 175 -12.60 27.82 -23.31
CA ASP A 175 -13.23 28.18 -24.59
C ASP A 175 -13.10 29.69 -24.90
N ALA A 176 -12.93 30.53 -23.88
CA ALA A 176 -12.68 31.97 -24.04
C ALA A 176 -11.22 32.33 -24.39
N ARG A 177 -10.29 31.37 -24.39
CA ARG A 177 -8.86 31.63 -24.66
C ARG A 177 -8.55 31.53 -26.15
N ASP A 178 -7.70 32.44 -26.63
CA ASP A 178 -7.11 32.34 -27.96
C ASP A 178 -5.94 31.32 -28.00
N SER A 179 -5.45 31.02 -29.21
CA SER A 179 -4.36 30.06 -29.40
C SER A 179 -3.08 30.47 -28.67
N ALA A 180 -2.78 31.77 -28.52
CA ALA A 180 -1.60 32.26 -27.82
C ALA A 180 -1.71 32.06 -26.30
N ALA A 181 -2.87 32.31 -25.71
CA ALA A 181 -3.18 32.06 -24.31
C ALA A 181 -3.18 30.56 -23.99
N CYS A 182 -3.74 29.73 -24.88
CA CYS A 182 -3.68 28.26 -24.77
C CYS A 182 -2.25 27.73 -24.82
N ARG A 183 -1.38 28.29 -25.67
CA ARG A 183 0.05 27.92 -25.72
C ARG A 183 0.78 28.18 -24.40
N LYS A 184 0.48 29.29 -23.70
CA LYS A 184 1.11 29.62 -22.42
C LYS A 184 0.83 28.58 -21.33
N ILE A 185 -0.36 27.97 -21.34
CA ILE A 185 -0.78 26.97 -20.34
C ILE A 185 -0.72 25.52 -20.86
N GLN A 186 0.03 25.26 -21.94
CA GLN A 186 0.00 23.95 -22.62
C GLN A 186 0.38 22.77 -21.70
N ALA A 187 1.33 22.98 -20.78
CA ALA A 187 1.74 21.96 -19.82
C ALA A 187 0.60 21.60 -18.83
N GLU A 188 -0.08 22.62 -18.30
CA GLU A 188 -1.25 22.45 -17.42
C GLU A 188 -2.39 21.74 -18.13
N LEU A 189 -2.66 22.08 -19.39
CA LEU A 189 -3.68 21.42 -20.21
C LEU A 189 -3.39 19.93 -20.42
N ARG A 190 -2.11 19.54 -20.58
CA ARG A 190 -1.72 18.12 -20.67
C ARG A 190 -1.97 17.41 -19.34
N GLY A 191 -1.64 18.04 -18.21
CA GLY A 191 -1.95 17.51 -16.88
C GLY A 191 -3.45 17.32 -16.67
N MET A 192 -4.24 18.35 -17.01
CA MET A 192 -5.69 18.29 -16.94
C MET A 192 -6.28 17.22 -17.86
N LYS A 193 -5.71 16.99 -19.05
CA LYS A 193 -6.15 15.90 -19.93
C LYS A 193 -5.95 14.52 -19.30
N LEU A 194 -4.79 14.28 -18.68
CA LEU A 194 -4.53 13.04 -17.95
C LEU A 194 -5.51 12.85 -16.79
N PHE A 195 -5.80 13.94 -16.08
CA PHE A 195 -6.79 13.95 -15.00
C PHE A 195 -8.19 13.59 -15.51
N VAL A 196 -8.68 14.25 -16.56
CA VAL A 196 -9.99 13.95 -17.17
C VAL A 196 -10.06 12.51 -17.68
N ASP A 197 -8.99 11.99 -18.30
CA ASP A 197 -8.94 10.60 -18.75
C ASP A 197 -9.01 9.61 -17.58
N MET A 198 -8.39 9.95 -16.44
CA MET A 198 -8.55 9.20 -15.19
C MET A 198 -10.01 9.24 -14.70
N LEU A 199 -10.67 10.40 -14.70
CA LEU A 199 -12.07 10.51 -14.29
C LEU A 199 -12.98 9.65 -15.16
N ILE A 200 -12.77 9.67 -16.48
CA ILE A 200 -13.55 8.87 -17.44
C ILE A 200 -13.35 7.38 -17.19
N ARG A 201 -12.09 6.92 -17.02
CA ARG A 201 -11.79 5.50 -16.75
C ARG A 201 -12.45 5.00 -15.47
N ASN A 202 -12.63 5.87 -14.48
CA ASN A 202 -13.24 5.53 -13.20
C ASN A 202 -14.75 5.85 -13.14
N GLY A 203 -15.38 6.24 -14.26
CA GLY A 203 -16.82 6.50 -14.33
C GLY A 203 -17.28 7.75 -13.57
N LEU A 204 -16.38 8.66 -13.23
CA LEU A 204 -16.70 9.93 -12.54
C LEU A 204 -17.17 11.02 -13.50
N THR A 205 -16.82 10.91 -14.77
CA THR A 205 -17.31 11.78 -15.85
C THR A 205 -17.32 11.02 -17.18
N GLU A 206 -17.84 11.64 -18.23
CA GLU A 206 -17.99 11.04 -19.56
C GLU A 206 -17.08 11.71 -20.59
N ARG A 207 -16.74 10.98 -21.65
CA ARG A 207 -15.96 11.51 -22.79
C ARG A 207 -16.61 12.73 -23.44
N GLU A 208 -17.94 12.74 -23.44
CA GLU A 208 -18.73 13.81 -24.04
C GLU A 208 -18.98 15.00 -23.11
N SER A 209 -18.45 14.96 -21.88
CA SER A 209 -18.61 16.01 -20.88
C SER A 209 -18.04 17.36 -21.37
N PRO A 210 -18.61 18.49 -20.93
CA PRO A 210 -18.12 19.82 -21.30
C PRO A 210 -16.63 20.02 -21.00
N LEU A 211 -16.18 19.51 -19.85
CA LEU A 211 -14.77 19.56 -19.43
C LEU A 211 -13.85 18.81 -20.39
N ALA A 212 -14.20 17.56 -20.73
CA ALA A 212 -13.39 16.75 -21.63
C ALA A 212 -13.25 17.38 -23.02
N LYS A 213 -14.35 17.90 -23.56
CA LYS A 213 -14.37 18.60 -24.85
C LYS A 213 -13.55 19.88 -24.82
N ALA A 214 -13.71 20.72 -23.81
CA ALA A 214 -13.00 22.00 -23.70
C ALA A 214 -11.49 21.80 -23.56
N VAL A 215 -11.05 20.83 -22.73
CA VAL A 215 -9.62 20.50 -22.58
C VAL A 215 -9.01 19.99 -23.89
N ALA A 216 -9.73 19.12 -24.61
CA ALA A 216 -9.26 18.64 -25.92
C ALA A 216 -9.14 19.78 -26.94
N ARG A 217 -10.16 20.64 -27.04
CA ARG A 217 -10.14 21.83 -27.92
C ARG A 217 -8.98 22.77 -27.58
N ALA A 218 -8.81 23.11 -26.30
CA ALA A 218 -7.74 24.02 -25.85
C ALA A 218 -6.33 23.46 -26.15
N LEU A 219 -6.16 22.13 -26.04
CA LEU A 219 -4.90 21.47 -26.44
C LEU A 219 -4.64 21.54 -27.94
N ASP A 220 -5.67 21.46 -28.77
CA ASP A 220 -5.54 21.60 -30.22
C ASP A 220 -5.29 23.06 -30.63
N GLU A 221 -5.94 24.02 -29.98
CA GLU A 221 -5.62 25.45 -30.12
C GLU A 221 -4.17 25.76 -29.75
N ALA A 222 -3.65 25.15 -28.68
CA ALA A 222 -2.25 25.31 -28.27
C ALA A 222 -1.23 24.76 -29.29
N LYS A 223 -1.66 23.98 -30.29
CA LYS A 223 -0.76 23.46 -31.35
C LYS A 223 -0.76 24.32 -32.61
N LYS A 224 -1.77 25.18 -32.80
CA LYS A 224 -1.83 26.10 -33.95
C LYS A 224 -0.69 27.11 -33.83
N GLN A 225 -0.14 27.57 -34.97
CA GLN A 225 0.91 28.59 -35.03
C GLN A 225 0.27 29.97 -35.16
#